data_AF-A0A3S5E309-F1
#
_entry.id   AF-A0A3S5E309-F1
#
_cell.length_a   1.000
_cell.length_b   1.000
_cell.length_c   1.000
_cell.angle_alpha   90.00
_cell.angle_beta   90.00
_cell.angle_gamma   90.00
#
_symmetry.space_group_name_H-M   'P 1'
#
loop_
_entity.id
_entity.type
_entity.pdbx_description
1 polymer ?
#
loop_
_entity_poly.entity_id
_entity_poly.type
_entity_poly.pdbx_seq_one_letter_code
_entity_poly.pdbx_strand_id
1 'polypeptide(L)' 'MKTSSKNQYAYANNILITLVSAVFGYNLYQAIVHPEKSSITLALMLVILTSVMVRKYGHQPTNEKKGI' A
#
# COMPACT_ATOMS: atom_id res chain seq x y z
N MET A 1 -9.98 25.61 -10.70
CA MET A 1 -10.66 24.50 -9.98
C MET A 1 -9.60 23.45 -9.63
N LYS A 2 -9.35 23.17 -8.34
CA LYS A 2 -8.27 22.27 -7.87
C LYS A 2 -8.72 20.80 -7.94
N THR A 3 -8.84 20.22 -9.14
CA THR A 3 -9.26 18.81 -9.33
C THR A 3 -8.14 17.88 -9.79
N SER A 4 -7.01 18.41 -10.27
CA SER A 4 -5.89 17.61 -10.78
C SER A 4 -5.20 16.74 -9.71
N SER A 5 -5.04 17.27 -8.49
CA SER A 5 -4.31 16.58 -7.43
C SER A 5 -5.02 15.32 -6.89
N LYS A 6 -6.35 15.32 -6.81
CA LYS A 6 -7.13 14.19 -6.24
C LYS A 6 -7.02 12.91 -7.08
N ASN A 7 -6.85 13.05 -8.41
CA ASN A 7 -6.76 11.93 -9.33
C ASN A 7 -5.34 11.32 -9.39
N GLN A 8 -4.30 12.16 -9.20
CA GLN A 8 -2.90 11.71 -9.16
C GLN A 8 -2.61 10.84 -7.92
N TYR A 9 -3.16 11.21 -6.75
CA TYR A 9 -3.02 10.40 -5.54
C TYR A 9 -3.73 9.05 -5.67
N ALA A 10 -4.94 9.01 -6.25
CA ALA A 10 -5.65 7.76 -6.48
C ALA A 10 -4.89 6.83 -7.44
N TYR A 11 -4.31 7.38 -8.51
CA TYR A 11 -3.50 6.64 -9.47
C TYR A 11 -2.20 6.11 -8.86
N ALA A 12 -1.45 6.96 -8.16
CA ALA A 12 -0.23 6.56 -7.47
C ALA A 12 -0.49 5.49 -6.40
N ASN A 13 -1.60 5.60 -5.67
CA ASN A 13 -1.99 4.61 -4.67
C ASN A 13 -2.32 3.25 -5.32
N ASN A 14 -3.03 3.23 -6.45
CA ASN A 14 -3.29 1.98 -7.18
C ASN A 14 -2.00 1.33 -7.71
N ILE A 15 -1.05 2.12 -8.21
CA ILE A 15 0.27 1.61 -8.62
C ILE A 15 1.02 1.03 -7.41
N LEU A 16 1.05 1.76 -6.29
CA LEU A 16 1.73 1.33 -5.08
C LEU A 16 1.13 0.02 -4.54
N ILE A 17 -0.20 -0.07 -4.48
CA ILE A 17 -0.90 -1.30 -4.06
C ILE A 17 -0.55 -2.46 -4.99
N THR A 18 -0.55 -2.24 -6.30
CA THR A 18 -0.23 -3.29 -7.28
C THR A 18 1.21 -3.79 -7.10
N LEU A 19 2.18 -2.88 -6.96
CA LEU A 19 3.59 -3.23 -6.74
C LEU A 19 3.78 -3.99 -5.43
N VAL A 20 3.21 -3.48 -4.33
CA VAL A 20 3.33 -4.12 -3.01
C VAL A 20 2.69 -5.51 -3.03
N SER A 21 1.54 -5.67 -3.69
CA SER A 21 0.85 -6.96 -3.82
C SER A 21 1.66 -7.96 -4.64
N ALA A 22 2.27 -7.53 -5.75
CA ALA A 22 3.11 -8.39 -6.58
C ALA A 22 4.38 -8.86 -5.84
N VAL A 23 5.07 -7.93 -5.17
CA VAL A 23 6.28 -8.24 -4.38
C VAL A 23 5.93 -9.18 -3.22
N PHE A 24 4.84 -8.91 -2.51
CA PHE A 24 4.38 -9.78 -1.43
C PHE A 24 3.99 -11.18 -1.95
N GLY A 25 3.21 -11.24 -3.03
CA GLY A 25 2.78 -12.51 -3.64
C GLY A 25 3.95 -13.36 -4.11
N TYR A 26 4.98 -12.76 -4.72
CA TYR A 26 6.19 -13.47 -5.14
C TYR A 26 6.96 -14.06 -3.94
N ASN A 27 7.15 -13.27 -2.88
CA ASN A 27 7.84 -13.74 -1.68
C ASN A 27 7.02 -14.78 -0.93
N LEU A 28 5.69 -14.67 -0.92
CA LEU A 28 4.79 -15.65 -0.34
C LEU A 28 4.83 -16.98 -1.11
N TYR A 29 4.79 -16.92 -2.45
CA TYR A 29 4.95 -18.11 -3.29
C TYR A 29 6.29 -18.79 -3.02
N GLN A 30 7.39 -18.02 -2.98
CA GLN A 30 8.68 -18.58 -2.63
C GLN A 30 8.70 -19.14 -1.21
N ALA A 31 8.05 -18.53 -0.22
CA ALA A 31 8.05 -19.07 1.15
C ALA A 31 7.37 -20.44 1.24
N ILE A 32 6.40 -20.71 0.35
CA ILE A 32 5.68 -21.98 0.28
C ILE A 32 6.45 -23.00 -0.55
N VAL A 33 6.98 -22.61 -1.72
CA VAL A 33 7.55 -23.54 -2.72
C VAL A 33 9.07 -23.67 -2.64
N HIS A 34 9.77 -22.60 -2.29
CA HIS A 34 11.24 -22.52 -2.20
C HIS A 34 11.66 -21.68 -0.97
N PRO A 35 11.37 -22.15 0.26
CA PRO A 35 11.53 -21.35 1.48
C PRO A 35 12.97 -20.82 1.65
N GLU A 36 13.97 -21.54 1.16
CA GLU A 36 15.39 -21.13 1.14
C GLU A 36 15.71 -19.93 0.23
N LYS A 37 14.83 -19.63 -0.73
CA LYS A 37 14.94 -18.45 -1.61
C LYS A 37 14.12 -17.26 -1.10
N SER A 38 13.18 -17.49 -0.19
CA SER A 38 12.20 -16.49 0.22
C SER A 38 12.74 -15.56 1.31
N SER A 39 12.47 -14.25 1.15
CA SER A 39 12.69 -13.26 2.19
C SER A 39 11.37 -12.76 2.75
N ILE A 40 10.56 -13.67 3.29
CA ILE A 40 9.19 -13.38 3.75
C ILE A 40 9.16 -12.34 4.88
N THR A 41 10.21 -12.26 5.70
CA THR A 41 10.38 -11.23 6.74
C THR A 41 10.43 -9.83 6.12
N LEU A 42 11.17 -9.66 5.02
CA LEU A 42 11.26 -8.39 4.30
C LEU A 42 9.93 -8.03 3.63
N ALA A 43 9.24 -9.02 3.05
CA ALA A 43 7.93 -8.82 2.45
C ALA A 43 6.87 -8.39 3.49
N LEU A 44 6.86 -9.01 4.67
CA LEU A 44 5.99 -8.64 5.79
C LEU A 44 6.31 -7.23 6.32
N MET A 45 7.58 -6.89 6.48
CA MET A 45 7.98 -5.53 6.85
C MET A 45 7.49 -4.49 5.83
N LEU A 46 7.57 -4.79 4.53
CA LEU A 46 7.12 -3.89 3.47
C LEU A 46 5.60 -3.67 3.51
N VAL A 47 4.81 -4.72 3.77
CA VAL A 47 3.35 -4.64 3.91
C VAL A 47 2.97 -3.81 5.14
N ILE A 48 3.63 -4.03 6.28
CA ILE A 48 3.41 -3.25 7.49
C ILE A 48 3.75 -1.77 7.24
N LEU A 49 4.90 -1.49 6.62
CA LEU A 49 5.33 -0.13 6.32
C LEU A 49 4.33 0.57 5.38
N THR A 50 3.90 -0.11 4.32
CA THR A 50 2.89 0.40 3.39
C THR A 50 1.58 0.69 4.12
N SER A 51 1.13 -0.21 5.00
CA SER A 51 -0.10 -0.03 5.79
C SER A 51 0.01 1.18 6.72
N VAL A 52 1.14 1.35 7.41
CA VAL A 52 1.40 2.51 8.27
C VAL A 52 1.44 3.80 7.45
N MET A 53 2.09 3.81 6.28
CA MET A 53 2.15 4.98 5.42
C MET A 53 0.76 5.35 4.87
N VAL A 54 -0.04 4.38 4.43
CA VAL A 54 -1.43 4.62 3.99
C VAL A 54 -2.28 5.13 5.16
N ARG A 55 -2.09 4.62 6.37
CA ARG A 55 -2.87 5.06 7.54
C ARG A 55 -2.47 6.45 8.04
N LYS A 56 -1.19 6.81 7.91
CA LYS A 56 -0.64 8.10 8.39
C LYS A 56 -0.73 9.21 7.35
N TYR A 57 -0.50 8.87 6.07
CA TYR A 57 -0.35 9.82 4.96
C TYR A 57 -1.35 9.59 3.82
N GLY A 58 -2.00 8.42 3.76
CA GLY A 58 -3.14 8.21 2.88
C GLY A 58 -4.29 9.09 3.31
N HIS A 59 -5.13 9.46 2.34
CA HIS A 59 -6.20 10.47 2.44
C HIS A 59 -6.90 10.42 3.81
N GLN A 60 -6.50 11.30 4.73
CA GLN A 60 -7.29 11.53 5.93
C GLN A 60 -8.66 11.99 5.43
N PRO A 61 -9.78 11.35 5.82
CA PRO A 61 -11.06 12.00 5.65
C PRO A 61 -10.96 13.27 6.48
N THR A 62 -10.70 14.39 5.80
CA THR A 62 -10.86 15.70 6.41
C THR A 62 -12.28 15.69 6.97
N ASN A 63 -12.41 16.03 8.25
CA ASN A 63 -13.68 16.11 8.95
C ASN A 63 -14.52 17.26 8.37
N GLU A 64 -14.97 17.14 7.12
CA GLU A 64 -15.91 18.06 6.50
C GLU A 64 -17.29 17.42 6.53
N LYS A 65 -17.91 17.48 7.72
CA LYS A 65 -19.35 17.70 7.95
C LYS A 65 -19.66 17.54 9.45
N LYS A 66 -19.25 18.53 10.25
CA LYS A 66 -20.08 18.99 11.38
C LYS A 66 -20.88 20.17 10.88
N GLY A 67 -22.17 19.95 10.68
CA GLY A 67 -23.14 20.93 10.21
C GLY A 67 -24.49 20.22 10.15
N ILE A 68 -24.96 19.80 11.33
CA ILE A 68 -26.35 19.45 11.60
C ILE A 68 -27.03 20.77 11.96
#